data_AF-A0AA37NQ42-F1
#
_entry.id   AF-A0AA37NQ42-F1
#
_cell.length_a   1.000
_cell.length_b   1.000
_cell.length_c   1.000
_cell.angle_alpha   90.00
_cell.angle_beta   90.00
_cell.angle_gamma   90.00
#
_symmetry.space_group_name_H-M   'P 1'
#
loop_
_entity.id
_entity.type
_entity.pdbx_description
1 polymer ?
#
loop_
_entity_poly.entity_id
_entity_poly.type
_entity_poly.pdbx_seq_one_letter_code
_entity_poly.pdbx_strand_id
1 'polypeptide(L)'
;MSARCRCFKAKGNRTIELNHRLRKYRQKAKEQLCSEEGLKHRGQRCIEPEAVFGQMKNNMNYKRFRHFGKDKVFMDFAFFAIAFNIKKICAKMAKEGMDWLTGLFYELTVAIFRCWEHINRRNPQNVAA
;
A
#
# COMPACT_ATOMS: atom_id res chain seq x y z
N MET A 1 27.48 -52.96 12.49
CA MET A 1 27.95 -51.88 13.39
C MET A 1 27.34 -50.55 12.95
N SER A 2 26.62 -49.86 13.84
CA SER A 2 25.94 -48.59 13.54
C SER A 2 26.95 -47.46 13.29
N ALA A 3 26.79 -46.72 12.17
CA ALA A 3 27.70 -45.64 11.75
C ALA A 3 27.72 -44.41 12.68
N ARG A 4 26.89 -44.41 13.74
CA ARG A 4 26.77 -43.31 14.71
C ARG A 4 28.07 -43.04 15.48
N CYS A 5 28.84 -44.09 15.76
CA CYS A 5 30.08 -43.99 16.54
C CYS A 5 31.22 -43.26 15.81
N ARG A 6 31.20 -43.20 14.47
CA ARG A 6 32.23 -42.52 13.68
C ARG A 6 31.92 -41.04 13.40
N CYS A 7 30.64 -40.65 13.47
CA CYS A 7 30.19 -39.33 13.01
C CYS A 7 29.62 -38.42 14.12
N PHE A 8 29.45 -38.91 15.35
CA PHE A 8 28.81 -38.16 16.43
C PHE A 8 29.61 -38.26 17.74
N LYS A 9 30.15 -37.12 18.21
CA LYS A 9 31.04 -37.03 19.39
C LYS A 9 30.32 -36.90 20.74
N ALA A 10 29.00 -36.69 20.78
CA ALA A 10 28.29 -36.46 22.03
C ALA A 10 27.86 -37.78 22.69
N LYS A 11 28.00 -37.86 24.03
CA LYS A 11 27.70 -39.06 24.84
C LYS A 11 26.22 -39.46 24.90
N GLY A 12 25.28 -38.58 24.55
CA GLY A 12 23.84 -38.79 24.69
C GLY A 12 23.02 -38.47 23.43
N ASN A 13 21.72 -38.74 23.47
CA ASN A 13 20.80 -38.32 22.41
C ASN A 13 20.66 -36.79 22.37
N ARG A 14 20.40 -36.23 21.18
CA ARG A 14 20.13 -34.79 21.04
C ARG A 14 18.79 -34.46 21.69
N THR A 15 18.78 -33.53 22.64
CA THR A 15 17.55 -32.93 23.18
C THR A 15 17.12 -31.80 22.28
N ILE A 16 15.91 -31.86 21.72
CA ILE A 16 15.34 -30.81 20.89
C ILE A 16 14.32 -30.06 21.73
N GLU A 17 14.62 -28.81 22.05
CA GLU A 17 13.67 -27.91 22.71
C GLU A 17 12.82 -27.20 21.66
N LEU A 18 11.50 -27.32 21.76
CA LEU A 18 10.55 -26.75 20.80
C LEU A 18 9.71 -25.67 21.47
N ASN A 19 9.81 -24.44 20.96
CA ASN A 19 8.89 -23.37 21.37
C ASN A 19 7.54 -23.52 20.64
N HIS A 20 6.57 -24.13 21.31
CA HIS A 20 5.24 -24.36 20.76
C HIS A 20 4.50 -23.07 20.37
N ARG A 21 4.66 -21.97 21.14
CA ARG A 21 4.03 -20.67 20.82
C ARG A 21 4.58 -20.10 19.52
N LEU A 22 5.91 -20.08 19.37
CA LEU A 22 6.56 -19.62 18.15
C LEU A 22 6.12 -20.45 16.93
N ARG A 23 6.00 -21.76 17.10
CA ARG A 23 5.54 -22.66 16.02
C ARG A 23 4.11 -22.32 15.58
N LYS A 24 3.21 -22.05 16.53
CA LYS A 24 1.83 -21.59 16.22
C LYS A 24 1.83 -20.26 15.44
N TYR A 25 2.64 -19.28 15.84
CA TYR A 25 2.72 -18.00 15.11
C TYR A 25 3.27 -18.17 13.69
N ARG A 26 4.32 -18.98 13.52
CA ARG A 26 4.88 -19.29 12.20
C ARG A 26 3.86 -20.00 11.31
N GLN A 27 3.07 -20.91 11.88
CA GLN A 27 2.03 -21.62 11.15
C GLN A 27 0.95 -20.65 10.66
N LYS A 28 0.43 -19.78 11.54
CA LYS A 28 -0.54 -18.74 11.16
C LYS A 28 -0.02 -17.81 10.06
N ALA A 29 1.22 -17.33 10.21
CA ALA A 29 1.84 -16.47 9.19
C ALA A 29 1.99 -17.20 7.84
N LYS A 30 2.36 -18.49 7.86
CA LYS A 30 2.45 -19.32 6.66
C LYS A 30 1.09 -19.48 5.99
N GLU A 31 0.05 -19.79 6.75
CA GLU A 31 -1.32 -19.93 6.24
C GLU A 31 -1.79 -18.63 5.58
N GLN A 32 -1.55 -17.48 6.22
CA GLN A 32 -1.89 -16.17 5.64
C GLN A 32 -1.10 -15.87 4.36
N LEU A 33 0.20 -16.13 4.33
CA LEU A 33 1.06 -15.86 3.17
C LEU A 33 0.82 -16.82 1.99
N CYS A 34 0.35 -18.03 2.28
CA CYS A 34 0.04 -19.07 1.28
C CYS A 34 -1.45 -19.08 0.89
N SER A 35 -2.29 -18.28 1.53
CA SER A 35 -3.66 -18.05 1.09
C SER A 35 -3.70 -17.40 -0.31
N GLU A 36 -4.84 -17.47 -0.98
CA GLU A 36 -5.01 -16.85 -2.29
C GLU A 36 -4.74 -15.33 -2.24
N GLU A 37 -5.23 -14.66 -1.21
CA GLU A 37 -4.97 -13.23 -0.96
C GLU A 37 -3.47 -12.98 -0.72
N GLY A 38 -2.82 -13.82 0.08
CA GLY A 38 -1.39 -13.74 0.35
C GLY A 38 -0.55 -13.87 -0.92
N LEU A 39 -0.92 -14.78 -1.82
CA LEU A 39 -0.26 -14.95 -3.12
C LEU A 39 -0.47 -13.73 -4.02
N LYS A 40 -1.69 -13.18 -4.09
CA LYS A 40 -1.99 -11.94 -4.83
C LYS A 40 -1.13 -10.77 -4.33
N HIS A 41 -1.10 -10.55 -3.02
CA HIS A 41 -0.30 -9.49 -2.42
C HIS A 41 1.20 -9.68 -2.63
N ARG A 42 1.70 -10.92 -2.64
CA ARG A 42 3.11 -11.20 -2.96
C ARG A 42 3.48 -10.82 -4.38
N GLY A 43 2.59 -11.05 -5.35
CA GLY A 43 2.79 -10.61 -6.74
C GLY A 43 2.78 -9.09 -6.89
N GLN A 44 1.86 -8.41 -6.20
CA GLN A 44 1.72 -6.96 -6.23
C GLN A 44 2.88 -6.22 -5.55
N ARG A 45 3.54 -6.87 -4.59
CA ARG A 45 4.63 -6.29 -3.80
C ARG A 45 5.77 -5.71 -4.65
N CYS A 46 6.18 -6.41 -5.71
CA CYS A 46 7.26 -5.95 -6.59
C CYS A 46 6.87 -4.68 -7.37
N ILE A 47 5.57 -4.51 -7.66
CA ILE A 47 5.05 -3.46 -8.53
C ILE A 47 4.78 -2.18 -7.74
N GLU A 48 4.13 -2.31 -6.59
CA GLU A 48 3.63 -1.15 -5.83
C GLU A 48 4.61 -0.73 -4.72
N PRO A 49 4.75 -1.45 -3.60
CA PRO A 49 5.57 -0.98 -2.50
C PRO A 49 7.07 -1.02 -2.83
N GLU A 50 7.59 -2.07 -3.47
CA GLU A 50 9.04 -2.19 -3.68
C GLU A 50 9.59 -1.17 -4.68
N ALA A 51 8.87 -0.92 -5.77
CA ALA A 51 9.24 0.11 -6.73
C ALA A 51 9.27 1.51 -6.09
N VAL A 52 8.24 1.86 -5.31
CA VAL A 52 8.15 3.14 -4.59
C VAL A 52 9.29 3.29 -3.59
N PHE A 53 9.56 2.27 -2.77
CA PHE A 53 10.66 2.32 -1.80
C PHE A 53 12.04 2.37 -2.47
N GLY A 54 12.22 1.70 -3.62
CA GLY A 54 13.44 1.80 -4.42
C GLY A 54 13.67 3.23 -4.92
N GLN A 55 12.65 3.86 -5.50
CA GLN A 55 12.74 5.25 -5.95
C GLN A 55 12.96 6.23 -4.79
N MET A 56 12.30 6.01 -3.66
CA MET A 56 12.47 6.83 -2.45
C MET A 56 13.94 6.82 -1.99
N LYS A 57 14.57 5.65 -1.94
CA LYS A 57 15.95 5.51 -1.45
C LYS A 57 16.99 5.98 -2.46
N ASN A 58 16.82 5.63 -3.72
CA ASN A 58 17.86 5.84 -4.74
C ASN A 58 17.67 7.16 -5.49
N ASN A 59 16.47 7.47 -5.96
CA ASN A 59 16.23 8.67 -6.78
C ASN A 59 16.05 9.92 -5.92
N MET A 60 15.43 9.78 -4.74
CA MET A 60 15.16 10.90 -3.83
C MET A 60 16.15 10.97 -2.66
N ASN A 61 17.09 10.02 -2.57
CA ASN A 61 18.08 9.91 -1.49
C ASN A 61 17.45 9.93 -0.08
N TYR A 62 16.20 9.51 0.05
CA TYR A 62 15.48 9.49 1.33
C TYR A 62 15.61 8.11 1.97
N LYS A 63 16.67 7.94 2.76
CA LYS A 63 17.06 6.64 3.34
C LYS A 63 16.57 6.43 4.77
N ARG A 64 16.32 7.51 5.51
CA ARG A 64 15.93 7.51 6.93
C ARG A 64 14.85 8.56 7.17
N PHE A 65 13.87 8.22 8.00
CA PHE A 65 12.91 9.19 8.50
C PHE A 65 13.63 10.24 9.34
N ARG A 66 13.19 11.49 9.21
CA ARG A 66 13.79 12.62 9.93
C ARG A 66 13.17 12.79 11.31
N HIS A 67 11.90 12.43 11.44
CA HIS A 67 11.17 12.55 12.70
C HIS A 67 11.17 11.24 13.48
N PHE A 68 11.05 11.39 14.80
CA PHE A 68 10.94 10.30 15.76
C PHE A 68 9.55 10.25 16.37
N GLY A 69 9.09 9.04 16.69
CA GLY A 69 7.74 8.77 17.17
C GLY A 69 6.80 8.34 16.05
N LYS A 70 5.92 7.39 16.36
CA LYS A 70 5.04 6.72 15.38
C LYS A 70 4.23 7.72 14.55
N ASP A 71 3.66 8.73 15.21
CA ASP A 71 2.76 9.69 14.56
C ASP A 71 3.50 10.60 13.58
N LYS A 72 4.72 11.03 13.94
CA LYS A 72 5.53 11.89 13.06
C LYS A 72 6.12 11.12 11.89
N VAL A 73 6.53 9.87 12.11
CA VAL A 73 6.96 8.98 11.02
C VAL A 73 5.80 8.69 10.07
N PHE A 74 4.59 8.52 10.61
CA PHE A 74 3.38 8.35 9.79
C PHE A 74 3.09 9.59 8.95
N MET A 75 3.22 10.78 9.53
CA MET A 75 3.08 12.06 8.81
C MET A 75 4.11 12.16 7.67
N ASP A 76 5.39 11.89 7.93
CA ASP A 76 6.43 11.88 6.90
C ASP A 76 6.03 10.95 5.74
N PHE A 77 5.63 9.72 6.05
CA PHE A 77 5.22 8.75 5.05
C PHE A 77 3.97 9.18 4.28
N ALA A 78 2.99 9.79 4.93
CA ALA A 78 1.78 10.30 4.29
C ALA A 78 2.10 11.38 3.26
N PHE A 79 2.99 12.33 3.59
CA PHE A 79 3.45 13.34 2.63
C PHE A 79 4.15 12.70 1.43
N PHE A 80 5.00 11.70 1.65
CA PHE A 80 5.62 10.95 0.55
C PHE A 80 4.57 10.28 -0.34
N ALA A 81 3.57 9.61 0.25
CA ALA A 81 2.53 8.93 -0.50
C ALA A 81 1.74 9.91 -1.38
N ILE A 82 1.35 11.07 -0.84
CA ILE A 82 0.65 12.11 -1.59
C ILE A 82 1.52 12.63 -2.74
N ALA A 83 2.78 12.96 -2.47
CA ALA A 83 3.71 13.46 -3.50
C ALA A 83 3.93 12.43 -4.62
N PHE A 84 4.09 11.16 -4.28
CA PHE A 84 4.22 10.07 -5.26
C PHE A 84 2.95 9.89 -6.10
N ASN A 85 1.77 9.98 -5.49
CA ASN A 85 0.50 9.88 -6.21
C ASN A 85 0.35 11.02 -7.21
N ILE A 86 0.65 12.26 -6.82
CA ILE A 86 0.66 13.42 -7.71
C ILE A 86 1.65 13.19 -8.86
N LYS A 87 2.88 12.75 -8.55
CA LYS A 87 3.90 12.45 -9.57
C LYS A 87 3.42 11.39 -10.57
N LYS A 88 2.71 10.35 -10.11
CA LYS A 88 2.13 9.30 -10.97
C LYS A 88 1.03 9.85 -11.87
N ILE A 89 0.16 10.72 -11.33
CA ILE A 89 -0.88 11.40 -12.12
C ILE A 89 -0.22 12.27 -13.20
N CYS A 90 0.78 13.09 -12.86
CA CYS A 90 1.52 13.90 -13.84
C CYS A 90 2.18 13.06 -14.93
N ALA A 91 2.80 11.94 -14.58
CA ALA A 91 3.40 11.03 -15.55
C ALA A 91 2.35 10.38 -16.47
N LYS A 92 1.16 10.08 -15.96
CA LYS A 92 0.05 9.54 -16.75
C LYS A 92 -0.51 10.58 -17.71
N MET A 93 -0.75 11.80 -17.22
CA MET A 93 -1.23 12.93 -18.02
C MET A 93 -0.28 13.26 -19.17
N ALA A 94 1.04 13.17 -18.94
CA ALA A 94 2.04 13.37 -19.98
C ALA A 94 2.07 12.28 -21.06
N LYS A 95 1.60 11.06 -20.76
CA LYS A 95 1.60 9.92 -21.69
C LYS A 95 0.29 9.74 -22.45
N GLU A 96 -0.83 9.85 -21.74
CA GLU A 96 -2.16 9.50 -22.25
C GLU A 96 -3.01 10.75 -22.57
N GLY A 97 -2.51 11.96 -22.28
CA GLY A 97 -3.30 13.18 -22.39
C GLY A 97 -4.28 13.36 -21.22
N MET A 98 -5.07 14.44 -21.29
CA MET A 98 -6.00 14.84 -20.22
C MET A 98 -7.43 14.36 -20.44
N ASP A 99 -7.71 13.59 -21.50
CA ASP A 99 -9.07 13.29 -21.97
C ASP A 99 -9.96 12.63 -20.91
N TRP A 100 -9.38 11.77 -20.07
CA TRP A 100 -10.09 11.13 -18.95
C TRP A 100 -10.51 12.12 -17.85
N LEU A 101 -9.72 13.19 -17.62
CA LEU A 101 -10.06 14.26 -16.69
C LEU A 101 -11.14 15.15 -17.27
N THR A 102 -11.07 15.46 -18.56
CA THR A 102 -12.06 16.29 -19.25
C THR A 102 -13.46 15.66 -19.16
N GLY A 103 -13.56 14.34 -19.33
CA GLY A 103 -14.81 13.60 -19.13
C GLY A 103 -15.32 13.68 -17.69
N LEU A 104 -14.45 13.49 -16.70
CA LEU A 104 -14.82 13.60 -15.28
C LEU A 104 -15.30 15.01 -14.90
N PHE A 105 -14.62 16.05 -15.40
CA PHE A 105 -15.02 17.43 -15.20
C PHE A 105 -16.36 17.73 -15.86
N TYR A 106 -16.60 17.22 -17.07
CA TYR A 106 -17.87 17.38 -17.76
C TYR A 106 -19.04 16.74 -17.00
N GLU A 107 -18.86 15.51 -16.50
CA GLU A 107 -19.89 14.85 -15.68
C GLU A 107 -20.16 15.62 -14.38
N LEU A 108 -19.11 16.13 -13.74
CA LEU A 108 -19.24 16.93 -12.52
C LEU A 108 -19.97 18.25 -12.79
N THR A 109 -19.63 18.96 -13.87
CA THR A 109 -20.29 20.23 -14.21
C THR A 109 -21.75 20.02 -14.61
N VAL A 110 -22.06 18.95 -15.35
CA VAL A 110 -23.43 18.55 -15.66
C VAL A 110 -24.21 18.20 -14.39
N ALA A 111 -23.62 17.46 -13.46
CA ALA A 111 -24.25 17.12 -12.19
C ALA A 111 -24.52 18.36 -11.33
N ILE A 112 -23.55 19.28 -11.23
CA ILE A 112 -23.71 20.56 -10.52
C ILE A 112 -24.80 21.41 -11.17
N PHE A 113 -24.83 21.52 -12.49
CA PHE A 113 -25.84 22.27 -13.23
C PHE A 113 -27.24 21.70 -13.01
N ARG A 114 -27.40 20.37 -13.11
CA ARG A 114 -28.67 19.69 -12.80
C ARG A 114 -29.11 19.91 -11.36
N CYS A 115 -28.19 19.83 -10.40
CA CYS A 115 -28.48 20.14 -8.99
C CYS A 115 -28.90 21.60 -8.81
N TRP A 116 -28.20 22.54 -9.45
CA TRP A 116 -28.54 23.96 -9.40
C TRP A 116 -29.92 24.24 -10.00
N GLU A 117 -30.24 23.66 -11.17
CA GLU A 117 -31.55 23.80 -11.80
C GLU A 117 -32.67 23.23 -10.91
N HIS A 118 -32.43 22.08 -10.26
CA HIS A 118 -33.37 21.48 -9.32
C HIS A 118 -33.61 22.37 -8.08
N ILE A 119 -32.56 22.96 -7.52
CA ILE A 119 -32.65 23.88 -6.39
C ILE A 119 -33.39 25.17 -6.80
N ASN A 120 -33.11 25.70 -7.99
CA ASN A 120 -33.76 26.92 -8.48
C ASN A 120 -35.26 26.69 -8.76
N ARG A 121 -35.65 25.54 -9.31
CA ARG A 121 -37.07 25.15 -9.46
C ARG A 121 -37.79 24.98 -8.12
N ARG A 122 -37.08 24.62 -7.05
CA ARG A 122 -37.64 24.47 -5.70
C ARG A 122 -37.84 25.79 -4.95
N ASN A 123 -37.29 26.90 -5.44
CA ASN A 123 -37.35 28.20 -4.76
C ASN A 123 -38.05 29.29 -5.61
N PRO A 124 -39.39 29.22 -5.78
CA PRO A 124 -40.16 30.15 -6.61
C PRO A 124 -40.27 31.58 -6.07
N GLN A 125 -39.73 31.90 -4.89
CA GLN A 125 -39.91 33.21 -4.24
C GLN A 125 -38.94 34.31 -4.70
N ASN A 126 -37.98 34.03 -5.60
CA ASN A 126 -36.93 34.99 -6.00
C ASN A 126 -37.15 35.64 -7.39
N VAL A 127 -38.35 35.53 -7.98
CA VAL A 127 -38.65 36.09 -9.34
C VAL A 127 -39.62 37.29 -9.28
N ALA A 128 -40.01 37.74 -8.08
CA ALA A 128 -40.84 38.92 -7.90
C ALA A 128 -40.15 39.95 -6.99
N ALA A 129 -39.22 40.72 -7.58
CA ALA A 129 -38.76 42.02 -7.08
C ALA A 129 -38.27 42.86 -8.26
#